data_AF-A0A2S9FRL4-F1
#
_entry.id   AF-A0A2S9FRL4-F1
#
_cell.length_a   1.000
_cell.length_b   1.000
_cell.length_c   1.000
_cell.angle_alpha   90.00
_cell.angle_beta   90.00
_cell.angle_gamma   90.00
#
_symmetry.space_group_name_H-M   'P 1'
#
loop_
_entity.id
_entity.type
_entity.pdbx_description
1 polymer ?
#
loop_
_entity_poly.entity_id
_entity_poly.type
_entity_poly.pdbx_seq_one_letter_code
_entity_poly.pdbx_strand_id
1 'polypeptide(L)'
;ATLADLAAEMLDAADWSRLGPLRLFGHCMGALVGFEFARLAEAHSSRTVTPRVSASQAPSTVAGSRPAPTADDELLADIVDLGGTDARLLDDDDF
;
A
#
# COMPACT_ATOMS: atom_id res chain seq x y z
N ALA A 1 3.74 -3.43 17.01
CA ALA A 1 3.88 -4.25 15.78
C ALA A 1 4.00 -3.29 14.60
N THR A 2 5.09 -3.38 13.86
CA THR A 2 5.32 -2.68 12.59
C THR A 2 4.77 -3.51 11.43
N LEU A 3 4.69 -2.93 10.22
CA LEU A 3 4.33 -3.68 9.00
C LEU A 3 5.36 -4.78 8.70
N ALA A 4 6.63 -4.55 9.05
CA ALA A 4 7.69 -5.54 8.91
C ALA A 4 7.52 -6.70 9.90
N ASP A 5 7.09 -6.41 11.14
CA ASP A 5 6.80 -7.46 12.14
C ASP A 5 5.68 -8.38 11.65
N LEU A 6 4.59 -7.78 11.12
CA LEU A 6 3.47 -8.55 10.56
C LEU A 6 3.92 -9.40 9.36
N ALA A 7 4.75 -8.86 8.47
CA ALA A 7 5.28 -9.60 7.33
C ALA A 7 6.20 -10.76 7.76
N ALA A 8 7.01 -10.57 8.80
CA ALA A 8 7.86 -11.61 9.37
C ALA A 8 7.02 -12.73 10.01
N GLU A 9 6.02 -12.39 10.81
CA GLU A 9 5.09 -13.37 11.39
C GLU A 9 4.39 -14.20 10.31
N MET A 10 3.99 -13.59 9.19
CA MET A 10 3.41 -14.32 8.05
C MET A 10 4.42 -15.26 7.38
N LEU A 11 5.69 -14.87 7.28
CA LEU A 11 6.74 -15.70 6.70
C LEU A 11 7.03 -16.92 7.59
N ASP A 12 7.00 -16.74 8.92
CA ASP A 12 7.26 -17.80 9.90
C ASP A 12 6.06 -18.74 10.10
N ALA A 13 4.84 -18.30 9.77
CA ALA A 13 3.61 -19.07 9.98
C ALA A 13 3.50 -20.34 9.11
N ALA A 14 4.31 -20.49 8.06
CA ALA A 14 4.24 -21.64 7.17
C ALA A 14 5.60 -22.03 6.56
N ASP A 15 5.76 -23.30 6.22
CA ASP A 15 6.88 -23.75 5.40
C ASP A 15 6.62 -23.45 3.92
N TRP A 16 6.97 -22.23 3.54
CA TRP A 16 6.80 -21.74 2.19
C TRP A 16 7.74 -22.40 1.16
N SER A 17 8.78 -23.13 1.60
CA SER A 17 9.73 -23.81 0.71
C SER A 17 9.09 -24.96 -0.08
N ARG A 18 8.00 -25.51 0.45
CA ARG A 18 7.21 -26.58 -0.18
C ARG A 18 6.26 -26.08 -1.26
N LEU A 19 6.13 -24.77 -1.41
CA LEU A 19 5.27 -24.14 -2.39
C LEU A 19 6.10 -23.67 -3.60
N GLY A 20 5.49 -23.69 -4.78
CA GLY A 20 6.08 -23.13 -5.99
C GLY A 20 6.18 -21.60 -5.97
N PRO A 21 6.46 -20.96 -7.12
CA PRO A 21 6.57 -19.50 -7.21
C PRO A 21 5.35 -18.78 -6.64
N LEU A 22 5.56 -17.81 -5.74
CA LEU A 22 4.46 -17.08 -5.12
C LEU A 22 4.09 -15.81 -5.86
N ARG A 23 2.79 -15.57 -5.94
CA ARG A 23 2.20 -14.31 -6.36
C ARG A 23 1.32 -13.80 -5.24
N LEU A 24 1.55 -12.56 -4.81
CA LEU A 24 0.79 -11.93 -3.74
C LEU A 24 -0.07 -10.82 -4.32
N PHE A 25 -1.25 -10.62 -3.75
CA PHE A 25 -2.07 -9.45 -4.03
C PHE A 25 -2.37 -8.72 -2.72
N GLY A 26 -2.23 -7.39 -2.73
CA GLY A 26 -2.50 -6.56 -1.55
C GLY A 26 -3.13 -5.21 -1.94
N HIS A 27 -4.13 -4.80 -1.16
CA HIS A 27 -4.80 -3.50 -1.31
C HIS A 27 -4.55 -2.61 -0.08
N CYS A 28 -4.33 -1.30 -0.28
CA CYS A 28 -4.08 -0.32 0.79
C CYS A 28 -2.94 -0.81 1.72
N MET A 29 -3.20 -1.01 3.02
CA MET A 29 -2.23 -1.56 3.97
C MET A 29 -1.70 -2.93 3.54
N GLY A 30 -2.52 -3.78 2.94
CA GLY A 30 -2.12 -5.10 2.43
C GLY A 30 -1.08 -5.02 1.31
N ALA A 31 -1.03 -3.91 0.56
CA ALA A 31 0.01 -3.68 -0.44
C ALA A 31 1.39 -3.49 0.23
N LEU A 32 1.43 -2.76 1.35
CA LEU A 32 2.66 -2.52 2.12
C LEU A 32 3.15 -3.82 2.78
N VAL A 33 2.24 -4.59 3.38
CA VAL A 33 2.57 -5.89 3.99
C VAL A 33 3.07 -6.87 2.92
N GLY A 34 2.42 -6.94 1.76
CA GLY A 34 2.86 -7.78 0.65
C GLY A 34 4.23 -7.40 0.10
N PHE A 35 4.57 -6.11 0.09
CA PHE A 35 5.89 -5.62 -0.27
C PHE A 35 6.97 -6.04 0.75
N GLU A 36 6.74 -5.82 2.05
CA GLU A 36 7.69 -6.23 3.09
C GLU A 36 7.87 -7.74 3.14
N PHE A 37 6.79 -8.51 2.94
CA PHE A 37 6.88 -9.96 2.83
C PHE A 37 7.79 -10.38 1.68
N ALA A 38 7.62 -9.80 0.49
CA ALA A 38 8.45 -10.11 -0.66
C ALA A 38 9.92 -9.76 -0.39
N ARG A 39 10.19 -8.57 0.18
CA ARG A 39 11.54 -8.12 0.54
C ARG A 39 12.21 -9.04 1.56
N LEU A 40 11.49 -9.48 2.58
CA LEU A 40 12.00 -10.39 3.61
C LEU A 40 12.22 -11.81 3.04
N ALA A 41 11.30 -12.31 2.22
CA ALA A 41 11.43 -13.61 1.57
C ALA A 41 12.65 -13.67 0.63
N GLU A 42 12.90 -12.62 -0.15
CA GLU A 42 14.08 -12.52 -1.00
C GLU A 42 15.38 -12.52 -0.19
N ALA A 43 15.42 -11.77 0.92
CA ALA A 43 16.60 -11.66 1.78
C ALA A 43 16.96 -12.97 2.51
N HIS A 44 15.96 -13.74 2.95
CA HIS A 44 16.17 -14.90 3.84
C HIS A 44 16.09 -16.26 3.13
N SER A 45 15.37 -16.35 2.00
CA SER A 45 15.07 -17.65 1.38
C SER A 45 15.47 -17.74 -0.10
N SER A 46 16.11 -16.69 -0.65
CA SER A 46 16.45 -16.59 -2.08
C SER A 46 15.25 -16.82 -3.01
N ARG A 47 14.03 -16.61 -2.51
CA ARG A 47 12.81 -16.95 -3.21
C ARG A 47 12.25 -15.73 -3.92
N THR A 48 11.95 -15.90 -5.21
CA THR A 48 11.27 -14.87 -5.99
C THR A 48 9.78 -14.82 -5.61
N VAL A 49 9.35 -13.68 -5.05
CA VAL A 49 7.95 -13.38 -4.78
C VAL A 49 7.54 -12.24 -5.70
N THR A 50 6.45 -12.39 -6.44
CA THR A 50 5.95 -11.32 -7.32
C THR A 50 4.70 -10.68 -6.71
N PRO A 51 4.83 -9.57 -5.95
CA PRO A 51 3.68 -8.86 -5.44
C PRO A 51 2.99 -8.08 -6.56
N ARG A 52 1.66 -8.11 -6.56
CA ARG A 52 0.80 -7.25 -7.35
C ARG A 52 0.01 -6.37 -6.41
N VAL A 53 0.33 -5.08 -6.43
CA VAL A 53 -0.15 -4.13 -5.43
C VAL A 53 -1.22 -3.22 -6.01
N SER A 54 -2.24 -2.93 -5.21
CA SER A 54 -3.22 -1.88 -5.42
C SER A 54 -3.09 -0.89 -4.27
N ALA A 55 -2.28 0.14 -4.47
CA ALA A 55 -2.03 1.19 -3.49
C ALA A 55 -2.18 2.56 -4.16
N SER A 56 -2.44 3.60 -3.37
CA SER A 56 -2.49 4.99 -3.85
C SER A 56 -1.15 5.45 -4.42
N GLN A 57 -0.05 4.99 -3.83
CA GLN A 57 1.32 5.22 -4.28
C GLN A 57 2.18 3.98 -3.99
N ALA A 58 3.26 3.80 -4.76
CA ALA A 58 4.20 2.73 -4.49
C ALA A 58 4.95 2.99 -3.17
N PRO A 59 5.20 1.96 -2.34
CA PRO A 59 5.91 2.14 -1.07
C PRO A 59 7.29 2.80 -1.24
N SER A 60 7.99 2.49 -2.34
CA SER A 60 9.32 3.06 -2.63
C SER A 60 9.30 4.53 -3.02
N THR A 61 8.14 5.09 -3.39
CA THR A 61 8.01 6.49 -3.83
C THR A 61 7.30 7.37 -2.79
N VAL A 62 6.82 6.79 -1.69
CA VAL A 62 6.05 7.51 -0.67
C VAL A 62 6.82 8.66 -0.02
N ALA A 63 8.14 8.51 0.13
CA ALA A 63 8.99 9.54 0.74
C ALA A 63 9.07 10.85 -0.07
N GLY A 64 8.77 10.80 -1.38
CA GLY A 64 8.68 11.97 -2.25
C GLY A 64 7.26 12.49 -2.46
N SER A 65 6.26 11.90 -1.80
CA SER A 65 4.86 12.30 -1.95
C SER A 65 4.54 13.54 -1.13
N ARG A 66 3.54 14.31 -1.56
CA ARG A 66 3.01 15.40 -0.74
C ARG A 66 2.47 14.82 0.58
N PRO A 67 2.61 15.52 1.70
CA PRO A 67 1.96 15.14 2.95
C PRO A 67 0.46 14.96 2.73
N ALA A 68 -0.16 14.04 3.47
CA ALA A 68 -1.61 13.95 3.47
C ALA A 68 -2.21 15.27 3.97
N PRO A 69 -3.31 15.74 3.36
CA PRO A 69 -4.01 16.93 3.82
C PRO A 69 -4.47 16.74 5.27
N THR A 70 -4.35 17.80 6.06
CA THR A 70 -4.74 17.77 7.49
C THR A 70 -5.90 18.69 7.82
N ALA A 71 -6.29 19.53 6.87
CA ALA A 71 -7.47 20.38 6.93
C ALA A 71 -8.46 20.03 5.81
N ASP A 72 -9.73 20.36 6.02
CA ASP A 72 -10.82 19.98 5.11
C ASP A 72 -10.68 20.64 3.73
N ASP A 73 -10.21 21.89 3.67
CA ASP A 73 -9.94 22.61 2.44
C ASP A 73 -8.82 21.98 1.61
N GLU A 74 -7.75 21.52 2.26
CA GLU A 74 -6.67 20.77 1.61
C GLU A 74 -7.18 19.43 1.05
N LEU A 75 -8.05 18.73 1.79
CA LEU A 75 -8.65 17.48 1.35
C LEU A 75 -9.57 17.67 0.13
N LEU A 76 -10.40 18.72 0.16
CA LEU A 76 -11.28 19.07 -0.95
C LEU A 76 -10.47 19.42 -2.20
N ALA A 77 -9.37 20.17 -2.05
CA ALA A 77 -8.46 20.48 -3.16
C ALA A 77 -7.85 19.21 -3.77
N ASP A 78 -7.42 18.25 -2.94
CA ASP A 78 -6.88 16.97 -3.41
C ASP A 78 -7.93 16.11 -4.12
N ILE A 79 -9.19 16.10 -3.65
CA ILE A 79 -10.30 15.38 -4.30
C ILE A 79 -10.60 15.97 -5.69
N VAL A 80 -10.58 17.30 -5.82
CA VAL A 80 -10.73 17.98 -7.11
C VAL A 80 -9.58 17.63 -8.06
N ASP A 81 -8.33 17.65 -7.57
CA ASP A 81 -7.14 17.33 -8.37
C ASP A 81 -7.13 15.86 -8.86
N LEU A 82 -7.68 14.94 -8.07
CA LEU A 82 -7.84 13.53 -8.44
C LEU A 82 -8.85 13.30 -9.58
N GLY A 83 -9.67 14.30 -9.94
CA GLY A 83 -10.47 14.32 -11.16
C GLY A 83 -11.72 13.42 -11.17
N GLY A 84 -12.21 13.03 -9.99
CA GLY A 84 -13.39 12.16 -9.83
C GLY A 84 -14.67 12.85 -9.36
N THR A 85 -14.56 14.09 -8.86
CA THR A 85 -15.67 14.85 -8.26
C THR A 85 -15.74 16.22 -8.91
N ASP A 86 -16.93 16.65 -9.32
CA ASP A 86 -17.15 18.00 -9.87
C ASP A 86 -16.94 19.01 -8.74
N ALA A 87 -16.02 19.97 -8.91
CA ALA A 87 -15.72 20.98 -7.90
C ALA A 87 -16.96 21.74 -7.41
N ARG A 88 -17.99 21.86 -8.27
CA ARG A 88 -19.25 22.53 -7.94
C ARG A 88 -20.12 21.78 -6.92
N LEU A 89 -19.91 20.48 -6.74
CA LEU A 89 -20.58 19.67 -5.69
C LEU A 89 -19.88 19.82 -4.33
N LEU A 90 -18.65 20.31 -4.31
CA LEU A 90 -17.84 20.47 -3.09
C LEU A 90 -17.90 21.89 -2.51
N ASP A 91 -18.38 22.86 -3.28
CA ASP A 91 -18.63 24.26 -2.87
C ASP A 91 -20.06 24.46 -2.31
N ASP A 92 -20.86 23.40 -2.18
CA ASP A 92 -22.23 23.46 -1.69
C ASP A 92 -22.27 23.15 -0.18
N ASP A 93 -22.58 24.16 0.63
CA ASP A 93 -22.68 24.04 2.11
C ASP A 93 -23.85 23.12 2.56
N ASP A 94 -24.79 22.79 1.67
CA ASP A 94 -25.97 21.95 1.96
C ASP A 94 -25.78 20.45 1.60
N PHE A 95 -24.59 20.04 1.16
CA PHE A 95 -24.27 18.64 0.81
C PHE A 95 -23.54 17.84 1.90
#